data_AF-I3T7K8-F1
#
_entry.id   AF-I3T7K8-F1
#
_cell.length_a   1.000
_cell.length_b   1.000
_cell.length_c   1.000
_cell.angle_alpha   90.00
_cell.angle_beta   90.00
_cell.angle_gamma   90.00
#
_symmetry.space_group_name_H-M   'P 1'
#
loop_
_entity.id
_entity.type
_entity.pdbx_description
1 polymer ?
#
loop_
_entity_poly.entity_id
_entity_poly.type
_entity_poly.pdbx_seq_one_letter_code
_entity_poly.pdbx_strand_id
1 'polypeptide(L)'
;MLLGQEKNIPEVSPEAKKIAAKAKSSGDEAFKMKEYQMAVDFYTQAIDMNPTDATLLSNRSLCWFKVGQAEQALADAKACRALRPDWPKACYREGAALHLLQKFDEAANAFYEGVILDPENQELVTAFREAVEAGRKFHGTAKNNS
;
A
#
# COMPACT_ATOMS: atom_id res chain seq x y z
N MET A 1 -25.99 -11.21 15.93
CA MET A 1 -25.75 -9.85 15.39
C MET A 1 -24.50 -9.31 16.06
N LEU A 2 -23.36 -9.29 15.37
CA LEU A 2 -22.19 -8.59 15.85
C LEU A 2 -22.35 -7.12 15.44
N LEU A 3 -22.56 -6.27 16.45
CA LEU A 3 -22.64 -4.82 16.32
C LEU A 3 -21.35 -4.35 15.66
N GLY A 4 -21.45 -3.82 14.44
CA GLY A 4 -20.33 -3.23 13.73
C GLY A 4 -19.77 -2.09 14.58
N GLN A 5 -18.50 -2.20 14.96
CA GLN A 5 -17.80 -1.08 15.55
C GLN A 5 -17.80 0.04 14.52
N GLU A 6 -18.60 1.08 14.73
CA GLU A 6 -18.50 2.33 14.00
C GLU A 6 -17.08 2.84 14.19
N LYS A 7 -16.22 2.62 13.18
CA LYS A 7 -14.90 3.25 13.15
C LYS A 7 -15.17 4.75 13.18
N ASN A 8 -14.80 5.39 14.28
CA ASN A 8 -14.87 6.84 14.44
C ASN A 8 -13.83 7.47 13.52
N ILE A 9 -14.17 7.60 12.23
CA ILE A 9 -13.33 8.19 11.21
C ILE A 9 -13.35 9.70 11.45
N PRO A 10 -12.19 10.36 11.62
CA PRO A 10 -12.13 11.80 11.86
C PRO A 10 -12.88 12.59 10.77
N GLU A 11 -13.75 13.51 11.18
CA GLU A 11 -14.43 14.39 10.24
C GLU A 11 -13.44 15.43 9.69
N VAL A 12 -13.24 15.42 8.37
CA VAL A 12 -12.33 16.35 7.68
C VAL A 12 -13.15 17.44 6.99
N SER A 13 -12.86 18.70 7.32
CA SER A 13 -13.59 19.86 6.77
C SER A 13 -13.42 19.98 5.24
N PRO A 14 -14.39 20.59 4.53
CA PRO A 14 -14.27 20.84 3.09
C PRO A 14 -13.01 21.63 2.71
N GLU A 15 -12.61 22.59 3.54
CA GLU A 15 -11.40 23.40 3.30
C GLU A 15 -10.13 22.55 3.45
N ALA A 16 -10.05 21.70 4.48
CA ALA A 16 -8.93 20.77 4.64
C ALA A 16 -8.83 19.78 3.48
N LYS A 17 -9.98 19.26 2.98
CA LYS A 17 -10.02 18.42 1.77
C LYS A 17 -9.50 19.15 0.53
N LYS A 18 -9.83 20.45 0.38
CA LYS A 18 -9.34 21.26 -0.74
C LYS A 18 -7.84 21.49 -0.68
N ILE A 19 -7.29 21.76 0.51
CA ILE A 19 -5.85 21.91 0.70
C ILE A 19 -5.13 20.57 0.44
N ALA A 20 -5.68 19.46 0.96
CA ALA A 20 -5.18 18.12 0.68
C ALA A 20 -5.17 17.80 -0.82
N ALA A 21 -6.23 18.16 -1.55
CA ALA A 21 -6.31 17.93 -3.00
C ALA A 21 -5.24 18.70 -3.78
N LYS A 22 -4.91 19.93 -3.35
CA LYS A 22 -3.83 20.70 -3.97
C LYS A 22 -2.47 20.04 -3.73
N ALA A 23 -2.18 19.65 -2.48
CA ALA A 23 -0.94 18.94 -2.16
C ALA A 23 -0.84 17.59 -2.89
N LYS A 24 -1.94 16.83 -2.95
CA LYS A 24 -2.04 15.60 -3.74
C LYS A 24 -1.69 15.84 -5.21
N SER A 25 -2.23 16.89 -5.82
CA SER A 25 -1.92 17.21 -7.22
C SER A 25 -0.43 17.49 -7.43
N SER A 26 0.24 18.15 -6.49
CA SER A 26 1.69 18.34 -6.53
C SER A 26 2.46 17.02 -6.35
N GLY A 27 1.97 16.13 -5.48
CA GLY A 27 2.53 14.78 -5.32
C GLY A 27 2.36 13.91 -6.57
N ASP A 28 1.21 13.97 -7.23
CA ASP A 28 0.95 13.28 -8.49
C ASP A 28 1.89 13.78 -9.60
N GLU A 29 2.16 15.08 -9.65
CA GLU A 29 3.07 15.67 -10.65
C GLU A 29 4.54 15.29 -10.39
N ALA A 30 5.00 15.41 -9.15
CA ALA A 30 6.32 14.94 -8.73
C ALA A 30 6.51 13.45 -9.05
N PHE A 31 5.47 12.64 -8.84
CA PHE A 31 5.49 11.21 -9.17
C PHE A 31 5.68 10.97 -10.68
N LYS A 32 4.97 11.71 -11.55
CA LYS A 32 5.16 11.61 -13.02
C LYS A 32 6.57 12.00 -13.44
N MET A 33 7.17 12.98 -12.78
CA MET A 33 8.57 13.39 -12.99
C MET A 33 9.58 12.40 -12.40
N LYS A 34 9.11 11.31 -11.76
CA LYS A 34 9.93 10.30 -11.05
C LYS A 34 10.71 10.87 -9.85
N GLU A 35 10.29 12.03 -9.34
CA GLU A 35 10.84 12.67 -8.16
C GLU A 35 10.15 12.10 -6.91
N TYR A 36 10.38 10.81 -6.65
CA TYR A 36 9.59 10.05 -5.68
C TYR A 36 9.70 10.58 -4.24
N GLN A 37 10.87 11.07 -3.83
CA GLN A 37 11.03 11.66 -2.50
C GLN A 37 10.24 12.97 -2.35
N MET A 38 10.22 13.82 -3.39
CA MET A 38 9.39 15.02 -3.39
C MET A 38 7.89 14.67 -3.42
N ALA A 39 7.51 13.61 -4.14
CA ALA A 39 6.14 13.10 -4.13
C ALA A 39 5.72 12.65 -2.72
N VAL A 40 6.61 11.95 -1.98
CA VAL A 40 6.39 11.60 -0.56
C VAL A 40 6.08 12.84 0.27
N ASP A 41 6.85 13.91 0.12
CA ASP A 41 6.69 15.13 0.92
C ASP A 41 5.33 15.78 0.65
N PHE A 42 4.90 15.85 -0.61
CA PHE A 42 3.60 16.38 -0.98
C PHE A 42 2.43 15.48 -0.52
N TYR A 43 2.55 14.15 -0.64
CA TYR A 43 1.53 13.25 -0.10
C TYR A 43 1.45 13.32 1.42
N THR A 44 2.57 13.54 2.11
CA THR A 44 2.59 13.75 3.56
C THR A 44 1.79 14.99 3.94
N GLN A 45 2.04 16.12 3.27
CA GLN A 45 1.23 17.34 3.46
C GLN A 45 -0.27 17.10 3.17
N ALA A 46 -0.58 16.29 2.16
CA ALA A 46 -1.96 15.94 1.84
C ALA A 46 -2.62 15.08 2.94
N ILE A 47 -1.87 14.12 3.49
CA ILE A 47 -2.32 13.23 4.57
C ILE A 47 -2.53 14.00 5.87
N ASP A 48 -1.65 14.95 6.19
CA ASP A 48 -1.79 15.81 7.39
C ASP A 48 -3.11 16.61 7.35
N MET A 49 -3.58 16.96 6.16
CA MET A 49 -4.84 17.67 5.95
C MET A 49 -6.05 16.74 5.80
N ASN A 50 -5.87 15.55 5.23
CA ASN A 50 -6.93 14.58 5.05
C ASN A 50 -6.43 13.15 5.31
N PRO A 51 -6.31 12.74 6.58
CA PRO A 51 -5.76 11.43 6.96
C PRO A 51 -6.72 10.28 6.61
N THR A 52 -7.94 10.58 6.18
CA THR A 52 -8.99 9.60 5.89
C THR A 52 -9.05 9.20 4.41
N ASP A 53 -8.29 9.89 3.54
CA ASP A 53 -8.19 9.52 2.13
C ASP A 53 -7.14 8.42 1.92
N ALA A 54 -7.62 7.18 1.86
CA ALA A 54 -6.81 6.00 1.60
C ALA A 54 -6.01 6.08 0.29
N THR A 55 -6.44 6.89 -0.70
CA THR A 55 -5.71 7.04 -1.96
C THR A 55 -4.36 7.73 -1.75
N LEU A 56 -4.27 8.65 -0.79
CA LEU A 56 -3.02 9.32 -0.44
C LEU A 56 -2.00 8.34 0.16
N LEU A 57 -2.45 7.48 1.07
CA LEU A 57 -1.61 6.44 1.68
C LEU A 57 -1.16 5.42 0.63
N SER A 58 -2.05 4.96 -0.25
CA SER A 58 -1.68 4.09 -1.38
C SER A 58 -0.63 4.73 -2.30
N ASN A 59 -0.73 6.02 -2.56
CA ASN A 59 0.21 6.73 -3.42
C ASN A 59 1.56 6.96 -2.73
N ARG A 60 1.57 7.35 -1.45
CA ARG A 60 2.81 7.51 -0.67
C ARG A 60 3.52 6.18 -0.45
N SER A 61 2.77 5.09 -0.19
CA SER A 61 3.29 3.72 -0.15
C SER A 61 4.04 3.34 -1.43
N LEU A 62 3.47 3.66 -2.60
CA LEU A 62 4.14 3.42 -3.88
C LEU A 62 5.43 4.23 -4.00
N CYS A 63 5.45 5.49 -3.55
CA CYS A 63 6.65 6.32 -3.60
C CYS A 63 7.75 5.75 -2.70
N TRP A 64 7.40 5.34 -1.48
CA TRP A 64 8.32 4.67 -0.57
C TRP A 64 8.91 3.39 -1.17
N PHE A 65 8.06 2.57 -1.81
CA PHE A 65 8.52 1.40 -2.55
C PHE A 65 9.53 1.76 -3.66
N LYS A 66 9.27 2.83 -4.43
CA LYS A 66 10.16 3.27 -5.52
C LYS A 66 11.51 3.79 -5.02
N VAL A 67 11.60 4.30 -3.80
CA VAL A 67 12.87 4.72 -3.18
C VAL A 67 13.50 3.64 -2.28
N GLY A 68 12.94 2.42 -2.26
CA GLY A 68 13.49 1.29 -1.51
C GLY A 68 13.21 1.30 0.00
N GLN A 69 12.33 2.17 0.49
CA GLN A 69 11.95 2.30 1.91
C GLN A 69 10.76 1.38 2.21
N ALA A 70 11.04 0.09 2.38
CA ALA A 70 10.02 -0.95 2.39
C ALA A 70 9.14 -0.93 3.64
N GLU A 71 9.69 -0.60 4.81
CA GLU A 71 8.97 -0.49 6.08
C GLU A 71 7.93 0.64 6.05
N GLN A 72 8.31 1.82 5.52
CA GLN A 72 7.40 2.95 5.35
C GLN A 72 6.32 2.63 4.31
N ALA A 73 6.68 1.95 3.22
CA ALA A 73 5.73 1.49 2.22
C ALA A 73 4.68 0.54 2.83
N LEU A 74 5.12 -0.37 3.69
CA LEU A 74 4.25 -1.32 4.40
C LEU A 74 3.32 -0.63 5.39
N ALA A 75 3.84 0.34 6.17
CA ALA A 75 3.04 1.10 7.12
C ALA A 75 1.89 1.84 6.43
N ASP A 76 2.18 2.55 5.34
CA ASP A 76 1.17 3.25 4.55
C ASP A 76 0.18 2.28 3.87
N ALA A 77 0.65 1.13 3.37
CA ALA A 77 -0.23 0.13 2.77
C ALA A 77 -1.22 -0.46 3.79
N LYS A 78 -0.76 -0.78 5.01
CA LYS A 78 -1.63 -1.26 6.09
C LYS A 78 -2.64 -0.21 6.54
N ALA A 79 -2.22 1.05 6.66
CA ALA A 79 -3.12 2.15 6.97
C ALA A 79 -4.18 2.36 5.86
N CYS A 80 -3.77 2.31 4.59
CA CYS A 80 -4.66 2.37 3.44
C CYS A 80 -5.73 1.26 3.49
N ARG A 81 -5.30 0.02 3.77
CA ARG A 81 -6.19 -1.15 3.88
C ARG A 81 -7.12 -1.06 5.09
N ALA A 82 -6.65 -0.50 6.21
CA ALA A 82 -7.49 -0.29 7.38
C ALA A 82 -8.63 0.71 7.11
N LEU A 83 -8.39 1.72 6.27
CA LEU A 83 -9.41 2.68 5.82
C LEU A 83 -10.33 2.12 4.75
N ARG A 84 -9.80 1.33 3.81
CA ARG A 84 -10.56 0.71 2.71
C ARG A 84 -10.24 -0.79 2.59
N PRO A 85 -10.87 -1.64 3.43
CA PRO A 85 -10.58 -3.07 3.45
C PRO A 85 -11.07 -3.82 2.21
N ASP A 86 -12.00 -3.22 1.46
CA ASP A 86 -12.60 -3.73 0.23
C ASP A 86 -11.86 -3.28 -1.04
N TRP A 87 -10.66 -2.68 -0.90
CA TRP A 87 -9.91 -2.16 -2.04
C TRP A 87 -8.72 -3.06 -2.41
N PRO A 88 -8.79 -3.82 -3.54
CA PRO A 88 -7.73 -4.75 -3.93
C PRO A 88 -6.35 -4.10 -4.08
N LYS A 89 -6.30 -2.83 -4.50
CA LYS A 89 -5.04 -2.07 -4.64
C LYS A 89 -4.31 -1.89 -3.30
N ALA A 90 -5.03 -1.79 -2.18
CA ALA A 90 -4.41 -1.72 -0.86
C ALA A 90 -3.70 -3.03 -0.50
N CYS A 91 -4.34 -4.17 -0.80
CA CYS A 91 -3.75 -5.49 -0.64
C CYS A 91 -2.50 -5.66 -1.52
N TYR A 92 -2.55 -5.19 -2.77
CA TYR A 92 -1.39 -5.19 -3.64
C TYR A 92 -0.22 -4.36 -3.07
N ARG A 93 -0.49 -3.15 -2.55
CA ARG A 93 0.56 -2.31 -1.94
C ARG A 93 1.22 -2.99 -0.74
N GLU A 94 0.42 -3.65 0.09
CA GLU A 94 0.91 -4.40 1.25
C GLU A 94 1.79 -5.58 0.82
N GLY A 95 1.32 -6.39 -0.13
CA GLY A 95 2.08 -7.50 -0.69
C GLY A 95 3.39 -7.06 -1.34
N ALA A 96 3.39 -5.97 -2.11
CA ALA A 96 4.58 -5.44 -2.75
C ALA A 96 5.63 -4.96 -1.73
N ALA A 97 5.20 -4.29 -0.66
CA ALA A 97 6.10 -3.86 0.41
C ALA A 97 6.68 -5.05 1.20
N LEU A 98 5.85 -6.05 1.52
CA LEU A 98 6.30 -7.30 2.16
C LEU A 98 7.28 -8.08 1.29
N HIS A 99 7.04 -8.11 -0.03
CA HIS A 99 7.95 -8.76 -0.98
C HIS A 99 9.31 -8.05 -1.01
N LEU A 100 9.34 -6.70 -0.95
CA LEU A 100 10.58 -5.94 -0.85
C LEU A 100 11.35 -6.23 0.45
N LEU A 101 10.62 -6.50 1.54
CA LEU A 101 11.17 -6.97 2.82
C LEU A 101 11.55 -8.46 2.84
N GLN A 102 11.41 -9.17 1.73
CA GLN A 102 11.61 -10.63 1.62
C GLN A 102 10.70 -11.47 2.54
N LYS A 103 9.58 -10.90 2.99
CA LYS A 103 8.55 -11.57 3.77
C LYS A 103 7.55 -12.26 2.83
N PHE A 104 8.04 -13.25 2.09
CA PHE A 104 7.32 -13.81 0.94
C PHE A 104 5.99 -14.49 1.30
N ASP A 105 5.91 -15.18 2.44
CA ASP A 105 4.66 -15.82 2.87
C ASP A 105 3.59 -14.78 3.25
N GLU A 106 3.97 -13.72 3.97
CA GLU A 106 3.08 -12.61 4.29
C GLU A 106 2.66 -11.86 3.01
N ALA A 107 3.57 -11.67 2.06
CA ALA A 107 3.28 -11.05 0.77
C ALA A 107 2.27 -11.86 -0.04
N ALA A 108 2.45 -13.18 -0.11
CA ALA A 108 1.54 -14.09 -0.79
C ALA A 108 0.13 -14.02 -0.17
N ASN A 109 0.01 -13.99 1.16
CA ASN A 109 -1.27 -13.83 1.83
C ASN A 109 -1.95 -12.51 1.47
N ALA A 110 -1.21 -11.39 1.51
CA ALA A 110 -1.76 -10.08 1.13
C ALA A 110 -2.24 -10.05 -0.34
N PHE A 111 -1.46 -10.59 -1.27
CA PHE A 111 -1.89 -10.69 -2.67
C PHE A 111 -3.11 -11.60 -2.85
N TYR A 112 -3.16 -12.74 -2.16
CA TYR A 112 -4.29 -13.65 -2.21
C TYR A 112 -5.58 -13.00 -1.71
N GLU A 113 -5.53 -12.25 -0.62
CA GLU A 113 -6.67 -11.47 -0.14
C GLU A 113 -7.12 -10.43 -1.16
N GLY A 114 -6.19 -9.82 -1.91
CA GLY A 114 -6.50 -8.98 -3.06
C GLY A 114 -7.20 -9.74 -4.19
N VAL A 115 -6.74 -10.95 -4.52
CA VAL A 115 -7.38 -11.83 -5.53
C VAL A 115 -8.80 -12.21 -5.11
N ILE A 116 -9.08 -12.42 -3.82
CA ILE A 116 -10.44 -12.67 -3.35
C ILE A 116 -11.35 -11.47 -3.63
N LEU A 117 -10.84 -10.24 -3.48
CA LEU A 117 -11.61 -9.01 -3.73
C LEU A 117 -11.81 -8.73 -5.22
N ASP A 118 -10.82 -9.06 -6.06
CA ASP A 118 -10.87 -8.87 -7.52
C ASP A 118 -10.18 -10.05 -8.25
N PRO A 119 -10.92 -11.16 -8.49
CA PRO A 119 -10.35 -12.37 -9.07
C PRO A 119 -9.90 -12.24 -10.53
N GLU A 120 -10.42 -11.25 -11.26
CA GLU A 120 -10.08 -11.02 -12.67
C GLU A 120 -8.78 -10.22 -12.83
N ASN A 121 -8.28 -9.62 -11.74
CA ASN A 121 -7.06 -8.84 -11.72
C ASN A 121 -5.81 -9.71 -11.91
N GLN A 122 -5.33 -9.77 -13.16
CA GLN A 122 -4.15 -10.55 -13.52
C GLN A 122 -2.88 -10.08 -12.80
N GLU A 123 -2.79 -8.81 -12.42
CA GLU A 123 -1.63 -8.28 -11.69
C GLU A 123 -1.53 -8.90 -10.29
N LEU A 124 -2.66 -8.99 -9.58
CA LEU A 124 -2.74 -9.64 -8.27
C LEU A 124 -2.48 -11.14 -8.35
N VAL A 125 -3.06 -11.82 -9.35
CA VAL A 125 -2.83 -13.26 -9.56
C VAL A 125 -1.36 -13.55 -9.84
N THR A 126 -0.73 -12.72 -10.67
CA THR A 126 0.69 -12.86 -11.00
C THR A 126 1.55 -12.60 -9.77
N ALA A 127 1.31 -11.49 -9.05
CA ALA A 127 2.07 -11.14 -7.86
C ALA A 127 1.95 -12.19 -6.74
N PHE A 128 0.76 -12.80 -6.56
CA PHE A 128 0.57 -13.92 -5.66
C PHE A 128 1.45 -15.12 -6.02
N ARG A 129 1.45 -15.52 -7.29
CA ARG A 129 2.28 -16.66 -7.77
C ARG A 129 3.76 -16.38 -7.58
N GLU A 130 4.21 -15.18 -7.95
CA GLU A 130 5.61 -14.75 -7.80
C GLU A 130 6.05 -14.78 -6.34
N ALA A 131 5.22 -14.28 -5.41
CA ALA A 131 5.51 -14.33 -3.98
C ALA A 131 5.63 -15.78 -3.45
N VAL A 132 4.74 -16.68 -3.86
CA VAL A 132 4.80 -18.11 -3.49
C VAL A 132 6.08 -18.76 -4.01
N GLU A 133 6.45 -18.49 -5.26
CA GLU A 133 7.69 -19.01 -5.85
C GLU A 133 8.94 -18.45 -5.16
N ALA A 134 8.95 -17.16 -4.84
CA ALA A 134 10.05 -16.52 -4.11
C ALA A 134 10.22 -17.15 -2.72
N GLY A 135 9.13 -17.37 -1.98
CA GLY A 135 9.16 -18.04 -0.68
C GLY A 135 9.71 -19.47 -0.75
N ARG A 136 9.31 -20.26 -1.76
CA ARG A 136 9.86 -21.61 -1.98
C ARG A 136 11.36 -21.58 -2.24
N LYS A 137 11.84 -20.66 -3.09
CA LYS A 137 13.27 -20.51 -3.40
C LYS A 137 14.05 -20.10 -2.15
N PHE A 138 13.54 -19.13 -1.39
CA PHE A 138 14.18 -18.63 -0.18
C PHE A 138 14.33 -19.70 0.91
N HIS A 139 13.29 -20.52 1.14
CA HIS A 139 13.36 -21.64 2.08
C HIS A 139 14.24 -22.80 1.58
N GLY A 140 14.28 -23.03 0.26
CA GLY A 140 15.11 -24.07 -0.35
C GLY A 140 16.60 -23.77 -0.25
N THR A 141 17.01 -22.50 -0.40
CA THR A 141 18.43 -22.10 -0.26
C THR A 141 18.88 -22.08 1.21
N ALA A 142 18.01 -21.68 2.14
CA ALA A 142 18.32 -21.69 3.57
C ALA A 142 18.64 -23.10 4.10
N LYS A 143 17.92 -24.12 3.62
CA LYS A 143 18.14 -25.53 4.01
C LYS A 143 19.40 -26.17 3.42
N ASN A 144 19.92 -25.64 2.31
CA ASN A 144 21.12 -26.17 1.67
C ASN A 144 22.42 -25.53 2.20
N ASN A 145 22.32 -24.44 2.96
CA ASN A 145 23.45 -23.68 3.52
C ASN A 145 23.60 -23.83 5.04
N SER A 146 22.90 -24.80 5.66
CA SER A 146 23.00 -25.16 7.08
C SER A 146 23.43 -26.62 7.24
#